data_AF-A0A1I6Y471-F1
#
_entry.id   AF-A0A1I6Y471-F1
#
_cell.length_a   1.000
_cell.length_b   1.000
_cell.length_c   1.000
_cell.angle_alpha   90.00
_cell.angle_beta   90.00
_cell.angle_gamma   90.00
#
_symmetry.space_group_name_H-M   'P 1'
#
loop_
_entity.id
_entity.type
_entity.pdbx_description
1 polymer ?
#
loop_
_entity_poly.entity_id
_entity_poly.type
_entity_poly.pdbx_seq_one_letter_code
_entity_poly.pdbx_strand_id
1 'polypeptide(L)'
;MVDSSDWKIRGNVHRDAKVFREVLEGEDRTAFEREFRGALWEVAQDFDTSHIDEVLLRWWGSAVNAAQPITDEERDAIERAERGDFSKVWQQDTDGTFWQRDESGVLWRRDEHGVHRETDSGLRMDG
;
A
#
# COMPACT_ATOMS: atom_id res chain seq x y z
N MET A 1 26.30 10.86 -23.27
CA MET A 1 25.14 9.97 -23.44
C MET A 1 24.18 10.38 -22.34
N VAL A 2 23.14 11.16 -22.66
CA VAL A 2 22.18 11.64 -21.64
C VAL A 2 21.27 10.47 -21.32
N ASP A 3 21.24 10.08 -20.05
CA ASP A 3 20.46 8.95 -19.55
C ASP A 3 18.97 9.18 -19.82
N SER A 4 18.34 8.27 -20.56
CA SER A 4 16.96 8.38 -21.02
C SER A 4 15.93 8.20 -19.88
N SER A 5 16.37 8.04 -18.63
CA SER A 5 15.52 7.92 -17.44
C SER A 5 15.23 9.29 -16.79
N ASP A 6 16.04 10.31 -17.08
CA ASP A 6 15.98 11.65 -16.44
C ASP A 6 14.64 12.37 -16.69
N TRP A 7 13.97 12.11 -17.83
CA TRP A 7 12.66 12.70 -18.14
C TRP A 7 11.47 11.97 -17.51
N LYS A 8 11.60 10.68 -17.16
CA LYS A 8 10.55 9.94 -16.43
C LYS A 8 10.51 10.29 -14.94
N ILE A 9 11.66 10.61 -14.36
CA ILE A 9 11.79 10.98 -12.95
C ILE A 9 11.12 12.33 -12.68
N ARG A 10 11.38 13.36 -13.50
CA ARG A 10 10.75 14.70 -13.33
C ARG A 10 9.22 14.70 -13.45
N GLY A 11 8.66 13.83 -14.29
CA GLY A 11 7.21 13.71 -14.49
C GLY A 11 6.49 13.05 -13.31
N ASN A 12 7.10 12.05 -12.69
CA ASN A 12 6.53 11.35 -11.53
C ASN A 12 6.66 12.17 -10.24
N VAL A 13 7.80 12.83 -10.01
CA VAL A 13 8.02 13.65 -8.80
C VAL A 13 6.95 14.73 -8.60
N HIS A 14 6.55 15.43 -9.67
CA HIS A 14 5.51 16.47 -9.56
C HIS A 14 4.10 15.88 -9.33
N ARG A 15 3.83 14.71 -9.92
CA ARG A 15 2.58 13.99 -9.73
C ARG A 15 2.46 13.48 -8.30
N ASP A 16 3.52 12.87 -7.78
CA ASP A 16 3.54 12.27 -6.45
C ASP A 16 3.49 13.38 -5.37
N ALA A 17 4.28 14.45 -5.50
CA ALA A 17 4.20 15.58 -4.58
C ALA A 17 2.84 16.32 -4.60
N LYS A 18 2.07 16.20 -5.69
CA LYS A 18 0.69 16.69 -5.73
C LYS A 18 -0.25 15.76 -4.97
N VAL A 19 -0.16 14.44 -5.20
CA VAL A 19 -0.95 13.43 -4.47
C VAL A 19 -0.74 13.60 -2.96
N PHE A 20 0.50 13.78 -2.51
CA PHE A 20 0.83 13.90 -1.09
C PHE A 20 0.20 15.15 -0.46
N ARG A 21 0.16 16.27 -1.18
CA ARG A 21 -0.52 17.50 -0.71
C ARG A 21 -2.04 17.37 -0.65
N GLU A 22 -2.61 16.52 -1.48
CA GLU A 22 -4.05 16.27 -1.53
C GLU A 22 -4.50 15.32 -0.41
N VAL A 23 -3.66 14.36 -0.04
CA VAL A 23 -4.03 13.32 0.94
C VAL A 23 -3.52 13.57 2.35
N LEU A 24 -2.39 14.26 2.52
CA LEU A 24 -1.88 14.63 3.84
C LEU A 24 -2.60 15.89 4.36
N GLU A 25 -2.88 15.90 5.66
CA GLU A 25 -3.53 17.03 6.32
C GLU A 25 -2.73 17.51 7.54
N GLY A 26 -3.13 18.65 8.11
CA GLY A 26 -2.61 19.14 9.40
C GLY A 26 -1.09 19.26 9.50
N GLU A 27 -0.55 18.70 10.58
CA GLU A 27 0.89 18.73 10.88
C GLU A 27 1.71 17.89 9.88
N ASP A 28 1.17 16.77 9.41
CA ASP A 28 1.83 15.89 8.45
C ASP A 28 2.05 16.59 7.10
N ARG A 29 1.02 17.29 6.58
CA ARG A 29 1.18 18.10 5.37
C ARG A 29 2.24 19.18 5.56
N THR A 30 2.22 19.85 6.72
CA THR A 30 3.17 20.93 7.02
C THR A 30 4.61 20.41 7.11
N ALA A 31 4.80 19.25 7.74
CA ALA A 31 6.10 18.60 7.86
C ALA A 31 6.62 18.14 6.48
N PHE A 32 5.78 17.49 5.68
CA PHE A 32 6.11 17.10 4.30
C PHE A 32 6.54 18.31 3.46
N GLU A 33 5.76 19.40 3.45
CA GLU A 33 6.08 20.58 2.65
C GLU A 33 7.41 21.23 3.06
N ARG A 34 7.73 21.23 4.35
CA ARG A 34 9.01 21.73 4.86
C ARG A 34 10.17 20.86 4.39
N GLU A 35 10.06 19.54 4.53
CA GLU A 35 11.10 18.59 4.10
C GLU A 35 11.29 18.63 2.57
N PHE A 36 10.20 18.66 1.81
CA PHE A 36 10.22 18.74 0.36
C PHE A 36 10.86 20.05 -0.13
N ARG A 37 10.56 21.18 0.52
CA ARG A 37 11.23 22.46 0.22
C ARG A 37 12.72 22.43 0.54
N GLY A 38 13.10 21.74 1.62
CA GLY A 38 14.51 21.50 1.97
C GLY A 38 15.23 20.71 0.87
N ALA A 39 14.65 19.59 0.44
CA ALA A 39 15.19 18.79 -0.66
C ALA A 39 15.36 19.59 -1.96
N LEU A 40 14.37 20.41 -2.34
CA LEU A 40 14.50 21.30 -3.50
C LEU A 40 15.64 22.32 -3.36
N TRP A 41 15.94 22.78 -2.15
CA TRP A 41 17.06 23.68 -1.91
C TRP A 41 18.41 22.98 -2.08
N GLU A 42 18.55 21.75 -1.56
CA GLU A 42 19.76 20.92 -1.73
C GLU A 42 20.02 20.62 -3.21
N VAL A 43 18.98 20.19 -3.95
CA VAL A 43 19.05 19.96 -5.40
C VAL A 43 19.51 21.21 -6.14
N ALA A 44 19.12 22.40 -5.68
CA ALA A 44 19.56 23.65 -6.29
C ALA A 44 21.05 23.95 -6.03
N GLN A 45 21.65 23.36 -4.99
CA GLN A 45 23.08 23.50 -4.68
C GLN A 45 23.93 22.47 -5.43
N ASP A 46 23.52 21.20 -5.44
CA ASP A 46 24.36 20.08 -5.90
C ASP A 46 23.87 19.40 -7.18
N PHE A 47 22.68 19.77 -7.67
CA PHE A 47 21.99 19.17 -8.83
C PHE A 47 21.68 17.67 -8.67
N ASP A 48 21.76 17.12 -7.46
CA ASP A 48 21.37 15.75 -7.17
C ASP A 48 19.87 15.69 -6.87
N THR A 49 19.12 14.93 -7.67
CA THR A 49 17.68 14.77 -7.49
C THR A 49 17.32 13.71 -6.45
N SER A 50 18.30 12.92 -5.98
CA SER A 50 18.08 11.87 -4.98
C SER A 50 17.47 12.39 -3.68
N HIS A 51 17.78 13.64 -3.28
CA HIS A 51 17.18 14.32 -2.13
C HIS A 51 15.65 14.37 -2.21
N ILE A 52 15.10 14.51 -3.41
CA ILE A 52 13.64 14.53 -3.61
C ILE A 52 13.05 13.13 -3.46
N ASP A 53 13.71 12.13 -4.06
CA ASP A 53 13.27 10.74 -4.01
C ASP A 53 13.27 10.21 -2.57
N GLU A 54 14.27 10.58 -1.75
CA GLU A 54 14.33 10.22 -0.34
C GLU A 54 13.14 10.77 0.46
N VAL A 55 12.77 12.03 0.24
CA VAL A 55 11.61 12.63 0.90
C VAL A 55 10.31 11.95 0.44
N LEU A 56 10.15 11.72 -0.87
CA LEU A 56 8.96 11.05 -1.40
C LEU A 56 8.82 9.62 -0.86
N LEU A 57 9.91 8.83 -0.84
CA LEU A 57 9.92 7.46 -0.32
C LEU A 57 9.58 7.41 1.17
N ARG A 58 10.13 8.34 1.96
CA ARG A 58 9.87 8.41 3.40
C ARG A 58 8.40 8.67 3.71
N TRP A 59 7.76 9.55 2.94
CA TRP A 59 6.38 9.97 3.18
C TRP A 59 5.35 9.07 2.49
N TRP A 60 5.78 8.15 1.63
CA TRP A 60 4.88 7.26 0.87
C TRP A 60 3.94 6.46 1.78
N GLY A 61 4.45 5.87 2.86
CA GLY A 61 3.63 5.10 3.80
C GLY A 61 2.53 5.94 4.46
N SER A 62 2.86 7.15 4.90
CA SER A 62 1.88 8.08 5.49
C SER A 62 0.84 8.53 4.46
N ALA A 63 1.25 8.83 3.23
CA ALA A 63 0.36 9.24 2.16
C ALA A 63 -0.61 8.11 1.77
N VAL A 64 -0.13 6.86 1.69
CA VAL A 64 -0.98 5.68 1.44
C VAL A 64 -2.01 5.51 2.55
N ASN A 65 -1.59 5.59 3.82
CA ASN A 65 -2.49 5.47 4.96
C ASN A 65 -3.53 6.59 5.01
N ALA A 66 -3.17 7.82 4.61
CA ALA A 66 -4.10 8.94 4.57
C ALA A 66 -5.08 8.83 3.39
N ALA A 67 -4.62 8.37 2.23
CA ALA A 67 -5.45 8.17 1.04
C ALA A 67 -6.42 6.99 1.19
N GLN A 68 -6.00 5.96 1.90
CA GLN A 68 -6.78 4.76 2.18
C GLN A 68 -6.75 4.48 3.69
N PRO A 69 -7.55 5.24 4.47
CA PRO A 69 -7.64 5.02 5.91
C PRO A 69 -8.09 3.60 6.18
N ILE A 70 -7.40 2.92 7.11
CA ILE A 70 -7.82 1.60 7.60
C ILE A 70 -9.24 1.72 8.12
N THR A 71 -10.14 0.97 7.48
CA THR A 71 -11.55 0.90 7.85
C THR A 71 -11.74 0.20 9.19
N ASP A 72 -12.87 0.44 9.85
CA ASP A 72 -13.19 -0.25 11.11
C ASP A 72 -13.24 -1.78 10.94
N GLU A 73 -13.65 -2.26 9.77
CA GLU A 73 -13.66 -3.68 9.43
C GLU A 73 -12.25 -4.26 9.31
N GLU A 74 -11.34 -3.56 8.62
CA GLU A 74 -9.93 -3.97 8.54
C GLU A 74 -9.25 -3.92 9.91
N ARG A 75 -9.61 -2.94 10.75
CA ARG A 75 -9.11 -2.84 12.13
C ARG A 75 -9.58 -4.02 12.99
N ASP A 76 -10.87 -4.38 12.93
CA ASP A 76 -11.39 -5.58 13.60
C ASP A 76 -10.68 -6.85 13.10
N ALA A 77 -10.46 -6.96 11.79
CA ALA A 77 -9.75 -8.09 11.20
C ALA A 77 -8.30 -8.20 11.72
N ILE A 78 -7.58 -7.07 11.82
CA ILE A 78 -6.22 -7.02 12.38
C ILE A 78 -6.23 -7.44 13.86
N GLU A 79 -7.10 -6.83 14.68
CA GLU A 79 -7.16 -7.13 16.12
C GLU A 79 -7.50 -8.59 16.41
N ARG A 80 -8.35 -9.21 15.59
CA ARG A 80 -8.66 -10.63 15.68
C ARG A 80 -7.48 -11.50 15.28
N ALA A 81 -6.82 -11.17 14.16
CA ALA A 81 -5.65 -11.88 13.70
C ALA A 81 -4.51 -11.85 14.73
N GLU A 82 -4.29 -10.71 15.41
CA GLU A 82 -3.34 -10.58 16.52
C GLU A 82 -3.66 -11.49 17.71
N ARG A 83 -4.95 -11.82 17.91
CA ARG A 83 -5.43 -12.78 18.92
C ARG A 83 -5.47 -14.24 18.40
N GLY A 84 -5.05 -14.46 17.15
CA GLY A 84 -5.03 -15.77 16.48
C GLY A 84 -6.33 -16.17 15.77
N ASP A 85 -7.32 -15.28 15.69
CA ASP A 85 -8.53 -15.48 14.89
C ASP A 85 -8.33 -14.90 13.49
N PHE A 86 -8.09 -15.79 12.52
CA PHE A 86 -7.84 -15.42 11.13
C PHE A 86 -9.12 -15.43 10.27
N SER A 87 -10.30 -15.44 10.88
CA SER A 87 -11.55 -15.61 10.12
C SER A 87 -11.89 -14.48 9.15
N LYS A 88 -11.35 -13.28 9.41
CA LYS A 88 -11.53 -12.09 8.57
C LYS A 88 -10.36 -11.80 7.64
N VAL A 89 -9.31 -12.65 7.63
CA VAL A 89 -8.14 -12.43 6.78
C VAL A 89 -7.94 -13.56 5.78
N TRP A 90 -7.45 -13.18 4.60
CA TRP A 90 -6.95 -14.13 3.61
C TRP A 90 -5.49 -14.45 3.93
N GLN A 91 -5.16 -15.74 3.96
CA GLN A 91 -3.81 -16.26 4.10
C GLN A 91 -3.29 -16.64 2.74
N GLN A 92 -2.10 -16.17 2.39
CA GLN A 92 -1.45 -16.54 1.14
C GLN A 92 -0.52 -17.74 1.38
N ASP A 93 -0.64 -18.77 0.55
CA ASP A 93 0.28 -19.90 0.52
C ASP A 93 1.42 -19.65 -0.47
N THR A 94 2.45 -20.51 -0.42
CA THR A 94 3.69 -20.39 -1.18
C THR A 94 3.48 -20.49 -2.69
N ASP A 95 2.41 -21.16 -3.12
CA ASP A 95 1.99 -21.29 -4.52
C ASP A 95 1.21 -20.06 -5.04
N GLY A 96 0.98 -19.06 -4.18
CA GLY A 96 0.20 -17.86 -4.49
C GLY A 96 -1.31 -18.03 -4.33
N THR A 97 -1.79 -19.20 -3.91
CA THR A 97 -3.20 -19.42 -3.59
C THR A 97 -3.55 -18.72 -2.28
N PHE A 98 -4.71 -18.05 -2.25
CA PHE A 98 -5.23 -17.44 -1.03
C PHE A 98 -6.31 -18.30 -0.40
N TRP A 99 -6.30 -18.37 0.92
CA TRP A 99 -7.21 -19.18 1.72
C TRP A 99 -7.84 -18.35 2.84
N GLN A 100 -9.12 -18.53 3.10
CA GLN A 100 -9.81 -17.93 4.24
C GLN A 100 -10.77 -18.95 4.84
N ARG A 101 -10.76 -19.10 6.16
CA ARG A 101 -11.81 -19.84 6.87
C ARG A 101 -12.71 -18.83 7.56
N ASP A 102 -13.94 -18.66 7.10
CA ASP A 102 -14.83 -17.66 7.69
C ASP A 102 -15.30 -18.05 9.12
N GLU A 103 -16.05 -17.16 9.75
CA GLU A 103 -16.59 -17.35 11.12
C GLU A 103 -17.52 -18.56 11.25
N SER A 104 -18.13 -19.01 10.14
CA SER A 104 -18.97 -20.20 10.11
C SER A 104 -18.15 -21.49 9.92
N GLY A 105 -16.82 -21.36 9.82
CA GLY A 105 -15.90 -22.45 9.57
C GLY A 105 -15.81 -22.86 8.11
N VAL A 106 -16.43 -22.13 7.16
CA VAL A 106 -16.38 -22.47 5.73
C VAL A 106 -15.04 -22.04 5.16
N LEU A 107 -14.42 -22.95 4.40
CA LEU A 107 -13.15 -22.70 3.73
C LEU A 107 -13.39 -22.10 2.35
N TRP A 108 -12.74 -20.98 2.08
CA TRP A 108 -12.74 -20.27 0.81
C TRP A 108 -11.34 -20.27 0.24
N ARG A 109 -11.26 -20.49 -1.07
CA ARG A 109 -10.04 -20.42 -1.86
C ARG A 109 -10.17 -19.32 -2.88
N ARG A 110 -9.11 -18.55 -3.09
CA ARG A 110 -8.98 -17.60 -4.18
C ARG A 110 -7.74 -17.91 -5.00
N ASP A 111 -7.95 -18.14 -6.29
CA ASP A 111 -6.92 -18.46 -7.28
C ASP A 111 -7.14 -17.65 -8.58
N GLU A 112 -6.41 -18.01 -9.65
CA GLU A 112 -6.53 -17.38 -10.97
C GLU A 112 -7.94 -17.49 -11.59
N HIS A 113 -8.76 -18.42 -11.12
CA HIS A 113 -10.14 -18.63 -11.57
C HIS A 113 -11.18 -17.95 -10.67
N GLY A 114 -10.77 -17.16 -9.68
CA GLY A 114 -11.68 -16.43 -8.80
C GLY A 114 -11.78 -17.01 -7.38
N VAL A 115 -12.88 -16.71 -6.71
CA VAL A 115 -13.14 -17.10 -5.31
C VAL A 115 -14.15 -18.25 -5.27
N HIS A 116 -13.79 -19.36 -4.63
CA HIS A 116 -14.57 -20.60 -4.61
C HIS A 116 -14.68 -21.14 -3.20
N ARG A 117 -15.83 -21.73 -2.87
CA ARG A 117 -16.02 -22.47 -1.62
C ARG A 117 -15.41 -23.86 -1.77
N GLU A 118 -14.59 -24.24 -0.80
CA GLU A 118 -14.00 -25.57 -0.71
C GLU A 118 -14.84 -26.48 0.20
N THR A 119 -15.01 -27.72 -0.25
CA THR A 119 -15.73 -28.77 0.50
C THR A 119 -14.74 -29.70 1.17
N ASP A 120 -15.16 -30.48 2.17
CA ASP A 120 -14.31 -31.47 2.88
C ASP A 120 -13.65 -32.50 1.93
N SER A 121 -14.09 -32.58 0.67
CA SER A 121 -13.56 -33.42 -0.40
C SER A 121 -12.60 -32.72 -1.38
N GLY A 122 -12.31 -31.42 -1.22
CA GLY A 122 -11.41 -30.66 -2.10
C GLY A 122 -11.99 -30.35 -3.49
N LEU A 123 -13.33 -30.41 -3.63
CA LEU A 123 -14.03 -30.16 -4.89
C LEU A 123 -14.79 -28.83 -4.82
N ARG A 124 -14.59 -28.03 -5.88
CA ARG A 124 -15.28 -26.77 -6.17
C ARG A 124 -16.79 -26.97 -6.11
N MET A 125 -17.48 -26.17 -5.32
CA MET A 125 -18.91 -25.93 -5.51
C MET A 125 -19.04 -24.65 -6.33
N ASP A 126 -19.30 -24.80 -7.63
CA ASP A 126 -19.81 -23.70 -8.44
C ASP A 126 -21.22 -23.39 -7.93
N GLY A 127 -21.40 -22.19 -7.35
CA GLY A 127 -22.70 -21.66 -6.92
C GLY A 127 -23.40 -20.93 -8.06
#